data_AF-A0A8S0SIH0-F1
#
_entry.id   AF-A0A8S0SIH0-F1
#
_cell.length_a   1.000
_cell.length_b   1.000
_cell.length_c   1.000
_cell.angle_alpha   90.00
_cell.angle_beta   90.00
_cell.angle_gamma   90.00
#
_symmetry.space_group_name_H-M   'P 1'
#
loop_
_entity.id
_entity.type
_entity.pdbx_description
1 polymer ?
#
loop_
_entity_poly.entity_id
_entity_poly.type
_entity_poly.pdbx_seq_one_letter_code
_entity_poly.pdbx_strand_id
1 'polypeptide(L)'
;MGNSESSSTNPRFASANRAFSQNELEDLRSLFTSLAAQSQTDGKYVTPSVFKAYIGIDGPLEDRMFDLMTQKRKDQKLEGKVAIIAGGASGFGENSARNFALHGTKVVIADVQDDKSDNDVKNIVDFTMRKHGKLDIMFNNAGIPGNIDFSIIDSDSENFKRVFDGNVFGEFLGSNHAARAMILAKIGVILFTSSNASIVSGEFPHSYAVSKHAVVGLMKNVCGIRAVWDTSELHITRCGCGTTTDKSNGRG
;
A
#
# COMPACT_ATOMS: atom_id res chain seq x y z
N MET A 1 9.97 12.33 -7.00
CA MET A 1 10.99 13.34 -7.37
C MET A 1 10.36 14.72 -7.32
N GLY A 2 10.57 15.41 -6.20
CA GLY A 2 10.05 16.74 -5.90
C GLY A 2 10.17 16.99 -4.40
N ASN A 3 11.41 17.16 -3.92
CA ASN A 3 11.64 17.65 -2.56
C ASN A 3 11.57 19.18 -2.59
N SER A 4 10.99 19.81 -1.57
CA SER A 4 10.65 21.24 -1.51
C SER A 4 11.84 22.20 -1.48
N GLU A 5 13.06 21.72 -1.74
CA GLU A 5 14.30 22.50 -1.59
C GLU A 5 15.27 22.39 -2.80
N SER A 6 14.85 21.91 -3.96
CA SER A 6 15.71 21.97 -5.16
C SER A 6 15.72 23.37 -5.79
N SER A 7 16.89 24.00 -5.89
CA SER A 7 17.08 25.31 -6.53
C SER A 7 16.54 25.34 -7.96
N SER A 8 15.70 26.35 -8.25
CA SER A 8 14.82 26.50 -9.41
C SER A 8 15.47 26.82 -10.77
N THR A 9 16.78 26.65 -10.93
CA THR A 9 17.52 27.23 -12.08
C THR A 9 17.78 26.29 -13.24
N ASN A 10 17.18 25.09 -13.29
CA ASN A 10 17.31 24.23 -14.47
C ASN A 10 16.22 24.56 -15.52
N PRO A 11 16.57 25.11 -16.70
CA PRO A 11 15.60 25.55 -17.71
C PRO A 11 14.76 24.41 -18.29
N ARG A 12 15.15 23.13 -18.10
CA ARG A 12 14.31 21.98 -18.46
C ARG A 12 13.09 21.80 -17.55
N PHE A 13 13.10 22.36 -16.33
CA PHE A 13 12.00 22.26 -15.37
C PHE A 13 11.14 23.53 -15.29
N ALA A 14 11.57 24.62 -15.95
CA ALA A 14 10.81 25.88 -15.99
C ALA A 14 9.49 25.79 -16.79
N SER A 15 9.32 24.76 -17.64
CA SER A 15 8.14 24.60 -18.50
C SER A 15 6.99 23.80 -17.87
N ALA A 16 7.15 23.30 -16.65
CA ALA A 16 6.19 22.39 -16.01
C ALA A 16 5.31 23.05 -14.93
N ASN A 17 4.97 24.33 -15.08
CA ASN A 17 3.94 24.99 -14.26
C ASN A 17 2.90 25.66 -15.16
N ARG A 18 1.96 24.87 -15.69
CA ARG A 18 0.66 25.39 -16.10
C ARG A 18 -0.35 24.96 -15.05
N ALA A 19 -0.62 25.85 -14.09
CA ALA A 19 -1.82 25.74 -13.29
C ALA A 19 -3.03 25.98 -14.21
N PHE A 20 -4.06 25.15 -14.12
CA PHE A 20 -5.31 25.38 -14.84
C PHE A 20 -5.91 26.72 -14.42
N SER A 21 -6.37 27.50 -15.39
CA SER A 21 -7.22 28.67 -15.15
C SER A 21 -8.56 28.25 -14.55
N GLN A 22 -9.28 29.21 -13.97
CA GLN A 22 -10.58 28.97 -13.35
C GLN A 22 -11.59 28.40 -14.36
N ASN A 23 -11.57 28.89 -15.61
CA ASN A 23 -12.44 28.40 -16.68
C ASN A 23 -12.11 26.95 -17.05
N GLU A 24 -10.82 26.60 -17.17
CA GLU A 24 -10.41 25.22 -17.45
C GLU A 24 -10.81 24.25 -16.32
N LEU A 25 -10.79 24.71 -15.06
CA LEU A 25 -11.28 23.93 -13.93
C LEU A 25 -12.81 23.73 -13.96
N GLU A 26 -13.55 24.74 -14.38
CA GLU A 26 -15.02 24.65 -14.54
C GLU A 26 -15.40 23.71 -15.69
N ASP A 27 -14.68 23.79 -16.81
CA ASP A 27 -14.84 22.87 -17.94
C ASP A 27 -14.55 21.42 -17.53
N LEU A 28 -13.47 21.19 -16.76
CA LEU A 28 -13.14 19.86 -16.22
C LEU A 28 -14.22 19.32 -15.28
N ARG A 29 -14.80 20.18 -14.43
CA ARG A 29 -15.91 19.79 -13.52
C ARG A 29 -17.18 19.47 -14.29
N SER A 30 -17.50 20.26 -15.31
CA SER A 30 -18.65 20.03 -16.19
C SER A 30 -18.50 18.71 -16.95
N LEU A 31 -17.32 18.47 -17.51
CA LEU A 31 -16.97 17.22 -18.18
C LEU A 31 -17.12 16.01 -17.25
N PHE A 32 -16.55 16.08 -16.04
CA PHE A 32 -16.70 15.01 -15.06
C PHE A 32 -18.17 14.74 -14.73
N THR A 33 -18.96 15.78 -14.50
CA THR A 33 -20.39 15.65 -14.16
C THR A 33 -21.16 14.98 -15.29
N SER A 34 -20.90 15.36 -16.55
CA SER A 34 -21.50 14.75 -17.74
C SER A 34 -21.15 13.26 -17.86
N LEU A 35 -19.87 12.90 -17.73
CA LEU A 35 -19.42 11.51 -17.82
C LEU A 35 -19.91 10.66 -16.64
N ALA A 36 -19.98 11.22 -15.43
CA ALA A 36 -20.47 10.52 -14.25
C ALA A 36 -22.00 10.28 -14.33
N ALA A 37 -22.75 11.19 -14.94
CA ALA A 37 -24.18 10.99 -15.20
C ALA A 37 -24.43 9.83 -16.20
N GLN A 38 -23.59 9.71 -17.22
CA GLN A 38 -23.63 8.58 -18.17
C GLN A 38 -23.25 7.24 -17.54
N SER A 39 -22.57 7.27 -16.39
CA SER A 39 -22.06 6.08 -15.71
C SER A 39 -23.07 5.37 -14.81
N GLN A 40 -24.30 5.88 -14.65
CA GLN A 40 -25.31 5.34 -13.73
C GLN A 40 -24.84 5.26 -12.27
N THR A 41 -23.91 6.14 -11.86
CA THR A 41 -23.32 6.15 -10.51
C THR A 41 -23.91 7.25 -9.62
N ASP A 42 -25.05 7.83 -9.99
CA ASP A 42 -25.59 9.07 -9.40
C ASP A 42 -24.57 10.23 -9.39
N GLY A 43 -23.74 10.32 -10.43
CA GLY A 43 -22.72 11.38 -10.55
C GLY A 43 -21.51 11.20 -9.63
N LYS A 44 -21.36 10.04 -8.95
CA LYS A 44 -20.29 9.85 -7.96
C LYS A 44 -18.91 9.55 -8.57
N TYR A 45 -18.87 8.88 -9.72
CA TYR A 45 -17.64 8.53 -10.44
C TYR A 45 -17.91 8.13 -11.89
N VAL A 46 -16.88 8.22 -12.74
CA VAL A 46 -16.93 7.74 -14.13
C VAL A 46 -16.55 6.25 -14.16
N THR A 47 -17.38 5.44 -14.81
CA THR A 47 -17.13 4.00 -14.98
C THR A 47 -16.09 3.73 -16.08
N PRO A 48 -15.39 2.58 -16.03
CA PRO A 48 -14.42 2.22 -17.08
C PRO A 48 -15.03 2.21 -18.47
N SER A 49 -16.28 1.75 -18.62
CA SER A 49 -17.00 1.69 -19.90
C SER A 49 -17.27 3.07 -20.49
N VAL A 50 -17.73 4.02 -19.66
CA VAL A 50 -17.98 5.41 -20.11
C VAL A 50 -16.67 6.14 -20.40
N PHE A 51 -15.67 5.95 -19.54
CA PHE A 51 -14.35 6.52 -19.77
C PHE A 51 -13.73 5.99 -21.07
N LYS A 52 -13.85 4.68 -21.34
CA LYS A 52 -13.40 4.05 -22.59
C LYS A 52 -14.08 4.69 -23.81
N ALA A 53 -15.41 4.84 -23.76
CA ALA A 53 -16.16 5.49 -24.83
C ALA A 53 -15.72 6.95 -25.05
N TYR A 54 -15.33 7.65 -23.98
CA TYR A 54 -14.86 9.03 -24.05
C TYR A 54 -13.44 9.16 -24.62
N ILE A 55 -12.49 8.32 -24.17
CA ILE A 55 -11.09 8.45 -24.63
C ILE A 55 -10.84 7.83 -26.00
N GLY A 56 -11.67 6.86 -26.42
CA GLY A 56 -11.56 6.21 -27.74
C GLY A 56 -10.26 5.41 -27.94
N ILE A 57 -9.63 4.96 -26.85
CA ILE A 57 -8.44 4.10 -26.88
C ILE A 57 -8.86 2.72 -26.41
N ASP A 58 -8.50 1.71 -27.19
CA ASP A 58 -8.75 0.29 -26.90
C ASP A 58 -7.47 -0.45 -26.50
N GLY A 59 -7.61 -1.45 -25.61
CA GLY A 59 -6.53 -2.34 -25.20
C GLY A 59 -5.71 -1.86 -23.98
N PRO A 60 -4.60 -2.51 -23.62
CA PRO A 60 -3.91 -2.36 -22.32
C PRO A 60 -3.48 -0.94 -21.91
N LEU A 61 -3.43 0.01 -22.84
CA LEU A 61 -3.18 1.42 -22.55
C LEU A 61 -4.41 2.10 -21.91
N GLU A 62 -5.62 1.68 -22.28
CA GLU A 62 -6.90 2.15 -21.76
C GLU A 62 -6.99 1.96 -20.24
N ASP A 63 -6.69 0.74 -19.79
CA ASP A 63 -6.76 0.31 -18.41
C ASP A 63 -5.76 1.10 -17.57
N ARG A 64 -4.56 1.28 -18.12
CA ARG A 64 -3.49 2.06 -17.48
C ARG A 64 -3.83 3.54 -17.36
N MET A 65 -4.48 4.13 -18.37
CA MET A 65 -4.90 5.54 -18.32
C MET A 65 -6.06 5.76 -17.35
N PHE A 66 -7.03 4.85 -17.32
CA PHE A 66 -8.14 4.89 -16.37
C PHE A 66 -7.63 4.78 -14.93
N ASP A 67 -6.76 3.80 -14.65
CA ASP A 67 -6.18 3.61 -13.33
C ASP A 67 -5.34 4.83 -12.89
N LEU A 68 -4.57 5.41 -13.83
CA LEU A 68 -3.72 6.58 -13.55
C LEU A 68 -4.54 7.84 -13.26
N MET A 69 -5.70 8.02 -13.88
CA MET A 69 -6.56 9.19 -13.67
C MET A 69 -7.51 9.05 -12.48
N THR A 70 -7.91 7.83 -12.12
CA THR A 70 -8.90 7.60 -11.06
C THR A 70 -8.29 7.50 -9.67
N GLN A 71 -7.26 8.30 -9.35
CA GLN A 71 -6.48 8.31 -8.10
C GLN A 71 -7.28 8.50 -6.78
N LYS A 72 -8.60 8.27 -6.76
CA LYS A 72 -9.51 7.98 -5.63
C LYS A 72 -10.68 7.09 -6.10
N ARG A 73 -10.40 5.81 -6.39
CA ARG A 73 -11.36 4.84 -6.96
C ARG A 73 -12.58 4.63 -6.06
N LYS A 74 -13.78 5.01 -6.50
CA LYS A 74 -15.06 4.51 -5.96
C LYS A 74 -15.54 3.25 -6.68
N ASP A 75 -14.61 2.34 -6.98
CA ASP A 75 -14.92 1.08 -7.67
C ASP A 75 -15.50 -0.01 -6.74
N GLN A 76 -15.83 0.37 -5.49
CA GLN A 76 -16.41 -0.47 -4.44
C GLN A 76 -15.60 -1.74 -4.10
N LYS A 77 -14.36 -1.90 -4.61
CA LYS A 77 -13.56 -3.11 -4.36
C LYS A 77 -13.20 -3.29 -2.87
N LEU A 78 -13.18 -2.20 -2.12
CA LEU A 78 -12.88 -2.14 -0.70
C LEU A 78 -14.14 -2.16 0.19
N GLU A 79 -15.33 -2.10 -0.41
CA GLU A 79 -16.59 -2.08 0.32
C GLU A 79 -16.80 -3.39 1.08
N GLY A 80 -17.12 -3.29 2.37
CA GLY A 80 -17.32 -4.44 3.25
C GLY A 80 -16.08 -5.29 3.50
N LYS A 81 -14.89 -4.88 3.02
CA LYS A 81 -13.61 -5.53 3.33
C LYS A 81 -13.22 -5.26 4.79
N VAL A 82 -12.41 -6.15 5.36
CA VAL A 82 -11.89 -5.98 6.72
C VAL A 82 -10.37 -5.89 6.65
N ALA A 83 -9.82 -4.80 7.19
CA ALA A 83 -8.39 -4.54 7.18
C ALA A 83 -7.83 -4.35 8.60
N ILE A 84 -6.68 -4.96 8.88
CA ILE A 84 -5.83 -4.59 10.02
C ILE A 84 -4.72 -3.68 9.50
N ILE A 85 -4.47 -2.56 10.17
CA ILE A 85 -3.39 -1.63 9.82
C ILE A 85 -2.49 -1.45 11.03
N ALA A 86 -1.25 -1.97 10.92
CA ALA A 86 -0.21 -1.80 11.92
C ALA A 86 0.41 -0.40 11.85
N GLY A 87 0.62 0.26 12.99
CA GLY A 87 1.04 1.66 13.08
C GLY A 87 -0.03 2.61 12.55
N GLY A 88 -1.30 2.26 12.71
CA GLY A 88 -2.43 2.97 12.13
C GLY A 88 -2.90 4.21 12.91
N ALA A 89 -2.30 4.53 14.06
CA ALA A 89 -2.75 5.68 14.86
C ALA A 89 -2.13 7.01 14.45
N SER A 90 -1.08 7.00 13.60
CA SER A 90 -0.43 8.24 13.14
C SER A 90 0.15 8.15 11.72
N GLY A 91 0.49 9.31 11.14
CA GLY A 91 1.27 9.43 9.92
C GLY A 91 0.67 8.69 8.72
N PHE A 92 1.51 7.92 8.00
CA PHE A 92 1.08 7.13 6.84
C PHE A 92 0.03 6.08 7.19
N GLY A 93 0.12 5.47 8.38
CA GLY A 93 -0.83 4.45 8.81
C GLY A 93 -2.21 5.04 9.09
N GLU A 94 -2.29 6.20 9.75
CA GLU A 94 -3.55 6.92 9.97
C GLU A 94 -4.21 7.34 8.66
N ASN A 95 -3.44 7.95 7.75
CA ASN A 95 -3.93 8.37 6.44
C ASN A 95 -4.43 7.16 5.64
N SER A 96 -3.73 6.03 5.72
CA SER A 96 -4.17 4.78 5.11
C SER A 96 -5.46 4.29 5.75
N ALA A 97 -5.56 4.25 7.08
CA ALA A 97 -6.77 3.86 7.80
C ALA A 97 -7.98 4.70 7.42
N ARG A 98 -7.83 6.02 7.37
CA ARG A 98 -8.86 6.95 6.90
C ARG A 98 -9.26 6.64 5.46
N ASN A 99 -8.30 6.44 4.57
CA ASN A 99 -8.59 6.12 3.16
C ASN A 99 -9.30 4.77 3.01
N PHE A 100 -8.88 3.71 3.70
CA PHE A 100 -9.57 2.42 3.68
C PHE A 100 -11.02 2.57 4.19
N ALA A 101 -11.22 3.27 5.30
CA ALA A 101 -12.55 3.53 5.86
C ALA A 101 -13.44 4.34 4.90
N LEU A 102 -12.90 5.35 4.22
CA LEU A 102 -13.62 6.16 3.22
C LEU A 102 -14.12 5.32 2.03
N HIS A 103 -13.48 4.18 1.75
CA HIS A 103 -13.87 3.25 0.69
C HIS A 103 -14.64 2.03 1.20
N GLY A 104 -15.24 2.13 2.41
CA GLY A 104 -16.16 1.11 2.95
C GLY A 104 -15.47 -0.08 3.62
N THR A 105 -14.16 -0.02 3.83
CA THR A 105 -13.44 -1.05 4.60
C THR A 105 -13.66 -0.85 6.09
N LYS A 106 -13.96 -1.93 6.81
CA LYS A 106 -13.92 -2.00 8.27
C LYS A 106 -12.46 -2.09 8.71
N VAL A 107 -11.95 -1.01 9.31
CA VAL A 107 -10.54 -0.91 9.70
C VAL A 107 -10.36 -1.20 11.19
N VAL A 108 -9.40 -2.07 11.49
CA VAL A 108 -8.88 -2.33 12.83
C VAL A 108 -7.48 -1.72 12.89
N ILE A 109 -7.29 -0.71 13.74
CA ILE A 109 -6.00 -0.07 13.97
C ILE A 109 -5.25 -0.89 15.02
N ALA A 110 -4.04 -1.32 14.69
CA ALA A 110 -3.10 -1.91 15.61
C ALA A 110 -1.94 -0.92 15.76
N ASP A 111 -1.70 -0.42 16.96
CA ASP A 111 -0.51 0.36 17.26
C ASP A 111 0.18 -0.28 18.45
N VAL A 112 1.49 -0.49 18.32
CA VAL A 112 2.27 -1.17 19.35
C VAL A 112 3.31 -0.17 19.81
N GLN A 113 3.09 0.37 21.00
CA GLN A 113 4.08 1.17 21.70
C GLN A 113 4.92 0.19 22.53
N ASP A 114 6.17 0.03 22.10
CA ASP A 114 7.29 -0.54 22.86
C ASP A 114 7.46 -2.07 22.95
N ASP A 115 6.41 -2.91 22.96
CA ASP A 115 6.56 -4.38 22.99
C ASP A 115 5.76 -5.12 21.91
N LYS A 116 6.46 -5.54 20.85
CA LYS A 116 5.87 -6.39 19.79
C LYS A 116 5.80 -7.84 20.25
N SER A 117 4.91 -8.12 21.20
CA SER A 117 4.69 -9.49 21.62
C SER A 117 3.94 -10.26 20.52
N ASP A 118 4.40 -11.47 20.24
CA ASP A 118 3.72 -12.42 19.35
C ASP A 118 2.23 -12.59 19.74
N ASN A 119 1.96 -12.51 21.04
CA ASN A 119 0.62 -12.64 21.58
C ASN A 119 -0.29 -11.47 21.20
N ASP A 120 0.20 -10.23 21.17
CA ASP A 120 -0.62 -9.07 20.80
C ASP A 120 -1.00 -9.09 19.32
N VAL A 121 -0.05 -9.47 18.46
CA VAL A 121 -0.31 -9.66 17.03
C VAL A 121 -1.32 -10.78 16.81
N LYS A 122 -1.19 -11.89 17.54
CA LYS A 122 -2.17 -12.97 17.51
C LYS A 122 -3.56 -12.48 17.99
N ASN A 123 -3.59 -11.76 19.10
CA ASN A 123 -4.83 -11.28 19.72
C ASN A 123 -5.60 -10.32 18.82
N ILE A 124 -4.92 -9.43 18.09
CA ILE A 124 -5.59 -8.50 17.18
C ILE A 124 -6.16 -9.21 15.95
N VAL A 125 -5.48 -10.24 15.43
CA VAL A 125 -6.01 -11.09 14.35
C VAL A 125 -7.22 -11.88 14.85
N ASP A 126 -7.11 -12.52 16.00
CA ASP A 126 -8.22 -13.28 16.60
C ASP A 126 -9.42 -12.38 16.92
N PHE A 127 -9.18 -11.17 17.45
CA PHE A 127 -10.21 -10.16 17.67
C PHE A 127 -10.92 -9.78 16.38
N THR A 128 -10.15 -9.55 15.31
CA THR A 128 -10.70 -9.19 13.99
C THR A 128 -11.56 -10.31 13.43
N MET A 129 -11.09 -11.55 13.52
CA MET A 129 -11.85 -12.72 13.12
C MET A 129 -13.12 -12.90 13.95
N ARG A 130 -13.07 -12.73 15.27
CA ARG A 130 -14.27 -12.80 16.15
C ARG A 130 -15.28 -11.70 15.85
N LYS A 131 -14.81 -10.46 15.66
CA LYS A 131 -15.67 -9.28 15.50
C LYS A 131 -16.28 -9.16 14.11
N HIS A 132 -15.54 -9.55 13.08
CA HIS A 132 -15.91 -9.32 11.69
C HIS A 132 -16.08 -10.59 10.86
N GLY A 133 -15.73 -11.75 11.41
CA GLY A 133 -15.84 -13.06 10.75
C GLY A 133 -14.78 -13.32 9.67
N LYS A 134 -13.94 -12.33 9.36
CA LYS A 134 -12.93 -12.40 8.30
C LYS A 134 -11.84 -11.36 8.46
N LEU A 135 -10.73 -11.60 7.77
CA LEU A 135 -9.63 -10.68 7.55
C LEU A 135 -9.29 -10.69 6.06
N ASP A 136 -9.55 -9.58 5.35
CA ASP A 136 -9.26 -9.47 3.93
C ASP A 136 -7.88 -8.85 3.67
N ILE A 137 -7.44 -7.92 4.53
CA ILE A 137 -6.23 -7.11 4.32
C ILE A 137 -5.42 -7.03 5.62
N MET A 138 -4.14 -7.38 5.57
CA MET A 138 -3.18 -7.07 6.62
C MET A 138 -2.20 -6.05 6.07
N PHE A 139 -2.10 -4.88 6.69
CA PHE A 139 -1.15 -3.86 6.31
C PHE A 139 -0.07 -3.70 7.37
N ASN A 140 1.07 -4.32 7.10
CA ASN A 140 2.31 -4.20 7.85
C ASN A 140 2.98 -2.85 7.55
N ASN A 141 2.49 -1.79 8.20
CA ASN A 141 3.00 -0.45 8.01
C ASN A 141 3.89 0.04 9.18
N ALA A 142 3.76 -0.55 10.37
CA ALA A 142 4.47 -0.11 11.57
C ALA A 142 6.00 -0.19 11.39
N GLY A 143 6.68 0.94 11.57
CA GLY A 143 8.13 0.98 11.56
C GLY A 143 8.70 2.27 12.17
N ILE A 144 9.96 2.20 12.56
CA ILE A 144 10.73 3.30 13.13
C ILE A 144 12.01 3.55 12.32
N PRO A 145 12.47 4.81 12.19
CA PRO A 145 13.74 5.12 11.53
C PRO A 145 14.96 4.74 12.36
N GLY A 146 14.79 4.55 13.67
CA GLY A 146 15.92 4.42 14.60
C GLY A 146 16.59 5.77 14.87
N ASN A 147 17.78 5.72 15.47
CA ASN A 147 18.63 6.90 15.65
C ASN A 147 19.25 7.35 14.32
N ILE A 148 19.60 8.64 14.23
CA ILE A 148 20.18 9.26 13.04
C ILE A 148 21.69 9.00 13.03
N ASP A 149 22.07 7.80 12.58
CA ASP A 149 23.46 7.34 12.58
C ASP A 149 23.86 6.96 11.14
N PHE A 150 24.63 7.83 10.48
CA PHE A 150 25.11 7.62 9.09
C PHE A 150 26.53 7.05 9.03
N SER A 151 27.18 6.92 10.18
CA SER A 151 28.52 6.36 10.34
C SER A 151 28.41 4.96 10.92
N ILE A 152 29.13 4.02 10.33
CA ILE A 152 29.18 2.64 10.80
C ILE A 152 29.87 2.53 12.17
N ILE A 153 30.77 3.46 12.50
CA ILE A 153 31.52 3.46 13.76
C ILE A 153 30.62 3.90 14.92
N ASP A 154 29.66 4.78 14.63
CA ASP A 154 28.71 5.32 15.61
C ASP A 154 27.42 4.48 15.70
N SER A 155 27.37 3.38 14.96
CA SER A 155 26.19 2.52 14.89
C SER A 155 26.01 1.71 16.17
N ASP A 156 24.95 2.02 16.91
CA ASP A 156 24.58 1.30 18.13
C ASP A 156 23.87 -0.04 17.82
N SER A 157 24.36 -1.11 18.44
CA SER A 157 23.81 -2.45 18.29
C SER A 157 22.39 -2.59 18.90
N GLU A 158 22.07 -1.84 19.96
CA GLU A 158 20.74 -1.85 20.57
C GLU A 158 19.73 -1.14 19.65
N ASN A 159 20.08 0.04 19.13
CA ASN A 159 19.31 0.74 18.10
C ASN A 159 19.08 -0.16 16.87
N PHE A 160 20.12 -0.87 16.40
CA PHE A 160 19.99 -1.78 15.26
C PHE A 160 18.97 -2.89 15.53
N LYS A 161 19.07 -3.57 16.68
CA LYS A 161 18.13 -4.63 17.08
C LYS A 161 16.71 -4.08 17.20
N ARG A 162 16.53 -2.95 17.88
CA ARG A 162 15.21 -2.30 18.04
C ARG A 162 14.56 -1.97 16.71
N VAL A 163 15.31 -1.44 15.75
CA VAL A 163 14.81 -1.17 14.39
C VAL A 163 14.46 -2.47 13.66
N PHE A 164 15.25 -3.54 13.82
CA PHE A 164 14.96 -4.84 13.21
C PHE A 164 13.73 -5.52 13.82
N ASP A 165 13.63 -5.54 15.15
CA ASP A 165 12.49 -6.07 15.88
C ASP A 165 11.21 -5.31 15.48
N GLY A 166 11.34 -3.99 15.35
CA GLY A 166 10.31 -3.11 14.85
C GLY A 166 9.90 -3.44 13.42
N ASN A 167 10.79 -3.18 12.48
CA ASN A 167 10.47 -3.09 11.06
C ASN A 167 10.42 -4.45 10.36
N VAL A 168 11.09 -5.48 10.91
CA VAL A 168 11.20 -6.78 10.24
C VAL A 168 10.46 -7.84 11.03
N PHE A 169 10.80 -8.02 12.31
CA PHE A 169 10.19 -9.08 13.13
C PHE A 169 8.70 -8.83 13.34
N GLY A 170 8.30 -7.60 13.68
CA GLY A 170 6.90 -7.22 13.79
C GLY A 170 6.09 -7.48 12.51
N GLU A 171 6.66 -7.16 11.34
CA GLU A 171 6.00 -7.39 10.05
C GLU A 171 5.91 -8.89 9.71
N PHE A 172 6.94 -9.67 10.08
CA PHE A 172 6.91 -11.13 9.99
C PHE A 172 5.79 -11.74 10.84
N LEU A 173 5.67 -11.33 12.10
CA LEU A 173 4.59 -11.80 12.99
C LEU A 173 3.22 -11.45 12.41
N GLY A 174 3.07 -10.20 11.95
CA GLY A 174 1.85 -9.72 11.29
C GLY A 174 1.46 -10.59 10.09
N SER A 175 2.45 -10.92 9.25
CA SER A 175 2.24 -11.80 8.10
C SER A 175 1.91 -13.23 8.50
N ASN A 176 2.59 -13.79 9.49
CA ASN A 176 2.40 -15.16 9.94
C ASN A 176 0.98 -15.39 10.46
N HIS A 177 0.52 -14.54 11.39
CA HIS A 177 -0.83 -14.66 11.95
C HIS A 177 -1.92 -14.33 10.91
N ALA A 178 -1.73 -13.29 10.10
CA ALA A 178 -2.67 -12.96 9.04
C ALA A 178 -2.79 -14.09 8.01
N ALA A 179 -1.68 -14.68 7.57
CA ALA A 179 -1.68 -15.77 6.61
C ALA A 179 -2.45 -16.99 7.12
N ARG A 180 -2.32 -17.33 8.41
CA ARG A 180 -3.09 -18.43 9.03
C ARG A 180 -4.60 -18.20 8.94
N ALA A 181 -5.06 -16.97 9.17
CA ALA A 181 -6.46 -16.61 9.04
C ALA A 181 -6.93 -16.58 7.56
N MET A 182 -6.09 -16.08 6.66
CA MET A 182 -6.42 -15.89 5.24
C MET A 182 -6.39 -17.20 4.44
N ILE A 183 -5.49 -18.14 4.74
CA ILE A 183 -5.38 -19.43 4.05
C ILE A 183 -6.68 -20.23 4.19
N LEU A 184 -7.25 -20.24 5.40
CA LEU A 184 -8.52 -20.93 5.66
C LEU A 184 -9.67 -20.33 4.83
N ALA A 185 -9.67 -19.00 4.68
CA ALA A 185 -10.66 -18.27 3.89
C ALA A 185 -10.39 -18.28 2.37
N LYS A 186 -9.20 -18.72 1.93
CA LYS A 186 -8.70 -18.66 0.54
C LYS A 186 -8.77 -17.27 -0.10
N ILE A 187 -8.81 -16.22 0.72
CA ILE A 187 -8.92 -14.82 0.32
C ILE A 187 -8.08 -14.02 1.31
N GLY A 188 -7.19 -13.18 0.78
CA GLY A 188 -6.36 -12.32 1.62
C GLY A 188 -5.37 -11.50 0.81
N VAL A 189 -5.00 -10.35 1.35
CA VAL A 189 -3.93 -9.48 0.87
C VAL A 189 -3.06 -9.07 2.05
N ILE A 190 -1.77 -9.37 1.99
CA ILE A 190 -0.79 -8.84 2.93
C ILE A 190 0.01 -7.76 2.21
N LEU A 191 0.02 -6.55 2.79
CA LEU A 191 0.72 -5.36 2.31
C LEU A 191 1.84 -5.03 3.29
N PHE A 192 2.93 -4.46 2.77
CA PHE A 192 4.09 -4.02 3.54
C PHE A 192 4.40 -2.56 3.21
N THR A 193 4.94 -1.81 4.17
CA THR A 193 5.51 -0.48 3.92
C THR A 193 7.02 -0.61 3.85
N SER A 194 7.60 -0.64 2.65
CA SER A 194 9.05 -0.46 2.47
C SER A 194 9.44 1.04 2.41
N SER A 195 10.59 1.36 1.85
CA SER A 195 11.09 2.71 1.62
C SER A 195 12.05 2.70 0.43
N ASN A 196 12.24 3.85 -0.22
CA ASN A 196 13.36 4.05 -1.16
C ASN A 196 14.74 3.69 -0.54
N ALA A 197 14.87 3.72 0.77
CA ALA A 197 16.02 3.18 1.51
C ALA A 197 16.31 1.69 1.20
N SER A 198 15.37 0.94 0.60
CA SER A 198 15.58 -0.44 0.17
C SER A 198 16.28 -0.59 -1.18
N ILE A 199 16.58 0.52 -1.88
CA ILE A 199 17.24 0.51 -3.19
C ILE A 199 18.29 1.63 -3.35
N VAL A 200 18.26 2.66 -2.50
CA VAL A 200 19.22 3.77 -2.49
C VAL A 200 20.25 3.58 -1.37
N SER A 201 21.50 3.98 -1.61
CA SER A 201 22.61 3.92 -0.64
C SER A 201 23.01 5.32 -0.16
N GLY A 202 23.42 5.44 1.12
CA GLY A 202 24.10 6.65 1.63
C GLY A 202 23.21 7.74 2.21
N GLU A 203 21.89 7.65 2.06
CA GLU A 203 20.95 8.71 2.48
C GLU A 203 20.15 8.38 3.76
N PHE A 204 20.29 7.16 4.30
CA PHE A 204 19.48 6.66 5.42
C PHE A 204 20.32 6.00 6.51
N PRO A 205 19.88 6.03 7.78
CA PRO A 205 20.53 5.29 8.85
C PRO A 205 20.71 3.82 8.47
N HIS A 206 21.88 3.24 8.80
CA HIS A 206 22.23 1.90 8.37
C HIS A 206 21.21 0.85 8.82
N SER A 207 20.76 0.91 10.07
CA SER A 207 19.74 0.01 10.62
C SER A 207 18.42 0.09 9.84
N TYR A 208 17.96 1.31 9.52
CA TYR A 208 16.75 1.53 8.74
C TYR A 208 16.89 0.97 7.32
N ALA A 209 17.96 1.33 6.61
CA ALA A 209 18.20 0.87 5.25
C ALA A 209 18.24 -0.66 5.17
N VAL A 210 18.99 -1.33 6.05
CA VAL A 210 19.05 -2.79 6.09
C VAL A 210 17.69 -3.39 6.44
N SER A 211 16.96 -2.81 7.39
CA SER A 211 15.62 -3.30 7.74
C SER A 211 14.65 -3.24 6.56
N LYS A 212 14.68 -2.17 5.75
CA LYS A 212 13.79 -2.03 4.59
C LYS A 212 14.19 -2.92 3.42
N HIS A 213 15.47 -3.22 3.24
CA HIS A 213 15.91 -4.31 2.35
C HIS A 213 15.37 -5.67 2.83
N ALA A 214 15.44 -5.95 4.13
CA ALA A 214 14.94 -7.19 4.72
C ALA A 214 13.42 -7.33 4.55
N VAL A 215 12.65 -6.25 4.72
CA VAL A 215 11.20 -6.21 4.44
C VAL A 215 10.90 -6.59 2.99
N VAL A 216 11.66 -6.07 2.02
CA VAL A 216 11.49 -6.46 0.60
C VAL A 216 11.79 -7.95 0.40
N GLY A 217 12.81 -8.48 1.07
CA GLY A 217 13.12 -9.91 1.06
C GLY A 217 11.99 -10.77 1.66
N LEU A 218 11.49 -10.39 2.84
CA LEU A 218 10.36 -11.04 3.50
C LEU A 218 9.12 -11.03 2.60
N MET A 219 8.73 -9.85 2.12
CA MET A 219 7.60 -9.65 1.22
C MET A 219 7.69 -10.57 -0.01
N LYS A 220 8.83 -10.60 -0.71
CA LYS A 220 9.05 -11.45 -1.89
C LYS A 220 8.81 -12.93 -1.60
N ASN A 221 9.26 -13.40 -0.44
CA ASN A 221 9.19 -14.82 -0.07
C ASN A 221 7.85 -15.21 0.56
N VAL A 222 7.18 -14.30 1.28
CA VAL A 222 5.78 -14.46 1.70
C VAL A 222 4.86 -14.52 0.47
N CYS A 223 5.18 -13.76 -0.58
CA CYS A 223 4.43 -13.67 -1.83
C CYS A 223 4.73 -14.77 -2.88
N GLY A 224 5.34 -15.91 -2.52
CA GLY A 224 5.61 -17.03 -3.44
C GLY A 224 4.42 -17.64 -4.22
N ILE A 225 3.22 -17.04 -4.13
CA ILE A 225 1.99 -17.46 -4.82
C ILE A 225 1.36 -16.39 -5.78
N ARG A 226 1.76 -15.10 -5.78
CA ARG A 226 1.49 -14.07 -6.82
C ARG A 226 1.64 -12.67 -6.22
N ALA A 227 2.59 -11.89 -6.72
CA ALA A 227 2.80 -10.48 -6.40
C ALA A 227 2.74 -9.61 -7.66
N VAL A 228 2.09 -8.44 -7.56
CA VAL A 228 2.17 -7.36 -8.56
C VAL A 228 2.90 -6.19 -7.91
N TRP A 229 3.83 -5.61 -8.67
CA TRP A 229 4.76 -4.55 -8.26
C TRP A 229 4.21 -3.17 -8.63
N ASP A 230 4.24 -2.21 -7.70
CA ASP A 230 4.05 -0.78 -8.01
C ASP A 230 5.16 0.05 -7.35
N THR A 231 5.81 0.90 -8.15
CA THR A 231 6.97 1.71 -7.80
C THR A 231 6.55 3.17 -7.62
N SER A 232 5.97 3.47 -6.47
CA SER A 232 5.96 4.82 -5.91
C SER A 232 6.43 4.75 -4.45
N GLU A 233 6.64 5.91 -3.79
CA GLU A 233 7.40 6.06 -2.52
C GLU A 233 6.97 5.15 -1.35
N LEU A 234 5.83 4.47 -1.47
CA LEU A 234 5.42 3.30 -0.70
C LEU A 234 5.43 2.05 -1.59
N HIS A 235 6.28 1.06 -1.32
CA HIS A 235 6.21 -0.23 -2.02
C HIS A 235 5.09 -1.09 -1.45
N ILE A 236 3.88 -0.96 -2.01
CA ILE A 236 2.72 -1.77 -1.66
C ILE A 236 2.67 -2.98 -2.60
N THR A 237 3.03 -4.17 -2.11
CA THR A 237 2.88 -5.41 -2.87
C THR A 237 1.70 -6.21 -2.36
N ARG A 238 0.87 -6.71 -3.27
CA ARG A 238 -0.28 -7.56 -2.97
C ARG A 238 0.14 -9.04 -2.98
N CYS A 239 0.19 -9.73 -1.83
CA CYS A 239 0.22 -11.20 -1.82
C CYS A 239 -1.22 -11.73 -1.87
N GLY A 240 -1.64 -12.37 -2.95
CA GLY A 240 -2.93 -13.09 -3.02
C GLY A 240 -2.74 -14.57 -2.68
N CYS A 241 -3.56 -15.15 -1.79
CA CYS A 241 -3.56 -16.59 -1.54
C CYS A 241 -4.40 -17.32 -2.61
N GLY A 242 -3.78 -17.74 -3.71
CA GLY A 242 -4.38 -18.62 -4.71
C GLY A 242 -3.90 -20.06 -4.51
N THR A 243 -4.81 -21.04 -4.50
CA THR A 243 -4.43 -22.46 -4.47
C THR A 243 -3.59 -22.81 -5.70
N THR A 244 -2.46 -23.47 -5.50
CA THR A 244 -1.77 -24.24 -6.54
C THR A 244 -2.77 -25.23 -7.15
N THR A 245 -3.23 -24.99 -8.38
CA THR A 245 -3.91 -26.00 -9.17
C THR A 245 -2.89 -27.05 -9.58
N ASP A 246 -3.14 -28.26 -9.11
CA ASP A 246 -2.69 -29.56 -9.58
C ASP A 246 -1.85 -29.59 -10.85
N LYS A 247 -0.57 -29.97 -10.73
CA LYS A 247 0.26 -30.44 -11.86
C LYS A 247 0.04 -31.94 -12.07
N SER A 248 -1.21 -32.37 -12.25
CA SER A 248 -1.52 -33.71 -12.74
C SER A 248 -2.51 -33.62 -13.90
N ASN A 249 -1.96 -33.53 -15.11
CA ASN A 249 -2.38 -34.29 -16.31
C ASN A 249 -1.85 -33.60 -17.57
N GLY A 250 -0.91 -34.28 -18.23
CA GLY A 250 -0.30 -33.80 -19.47
C GLY A 250 0.89 -34.65 -19.91
N ARG A 251 0.76 -35.98 -19.83
CA ARG A 251 1.52 -36.92 -20.67
C ARG A 251 0.51 -37.89 -21.28
N GLY A 252 0.30 -37.71 -22.57
CA GLY A 252 -0.48 -38.51 -23.50
C GLY A 252 -0.16 -37.98 -24.88
#